data_AF-A0A164ZJN1-F1
#
_entry.id   AF-A0A164ZJN1-F1
#
_cell.length_a   1.000
_cell.length_b   1.000
_cell.length_c   1.000
_cell.angle_alpha   90.00
_cell.angle_beta   90.00
_cell.angle_gamma   90.00
#
_symmetry.space_group_name_H-M   'P 1'
#
loop_
_entity.id
_entity.type
_entity.pdbx_description
1 polymer ?
#
loop_
_entity_poly.entity_id
_entity_poly.type
_entity_poly.pdbx_seq_one_letter_code
_entity_poly.pdbx_strand_id
1 'polypeptide(L)'
;MTTNGTNGALPAQGLAGETIAAIAQAQTISADEIALYDRQIRLWGVKAQEKLRTANILLISMKALANEVAKNLVLAGIGSLTIVDHELVSPDDLCSQFFITDDDVGKNRADAAAPHIRKLNPRVTLHVDQQDIRLKPQEFFGQFSLIIATDLDFETLNTVNAAARLSNRPFYAAGTHGFYGYIFADLISHDFVIEREKSNVPTIVPKIETATRTITASTTKEESGGKTIELVTKRELYSPLLLANSSPLPLEYVNNRRRLRQVTPLLTCLKALWEYQKIVSGTLPSHSHADLELFTTLATEKHRELQLPPESLRSDFLRRFLQNLGSEIAPVTAFLGGQLAQDVINVLGQREQPIQNLLLFDGEESRGPVYALHPIFPTLDAAAVPAPAAAPTTAPAPVLDTPSQVPPVVPVDAAQQVTAEIPQIPQFDGFSAPAVQPVPEIPHTTPAPLVDNAIEQPVQPVPSAQPGQSGEPTAEVPQAAPVPNMSQAPPAQQEDGSTQPMQTDQ
;
A
#
# COMPACT_ATOMS: atom_id res chain seq x y z
N MET A 1 -20.02 2.97 79.33
CA MET A 1 -21.02 2.91 78.24
C MET A 1 -20.33 3.39 76.98
N THR A 2 -20.38 2.55 75.97
CA THR A 2 -19.60 2.53 74.72
C THR A 2 -20.01 3.60 73.71
N THR A 3 -19.03 4.20 73.05
CA THR A 3 -19.16 4.94 71.78
C THR A 3 -19.21 3.96 70.61
N ASN A 4 -20.08 4.20 69.61
CA ASN A 4 -19.92 3.67 68.25
C ASN A 4 -20.72 4.52 67.25
N GLY A 5 -20.03 4.98 66.21
CA GLY A 5 -20.62 5.60 65.03
C GLY A 5 -21.04 4.56 63.97
N THR A 6 -21.78 5.02 62.96
CA THR A 6 -21.94 4.41 61.62
C THR A 6 -22.62 5.47 60.74
N ASN A 7 -21.90 6.05 59.78
CA ASN A 7 -21.75 5.64 58.38
C ASN A 7 -22.79 6.28 57.45
N GLY A 8 -22.42 7.44 56.89
CA GLY A 8 -23.02 7.98 55.69
C GLY A 8 -22.64 7.12 54.49
N ALA A 9 -23.66 6.61 53.79
CA ALA A 9 -23.50 5.90 52.54
C ALA A 9 -23.20 6.92 51.41
N LEU A 10 -22.00 6.85 50.84
CA LEU A 10 -21.69 7.43 49.53
C LEU A 10 -22.09 6.40 48.46
N PRO A 11 -22.78 6.78 47.37
CA PRO A 11 -23.08 5.86 46.30
C PRO A 11 -21.80 5.48 45.56
N ALA A 12 -21.57 4.17 45.41
CA ALA A 12 -20.50 3.61 44.61
C ALA A 12 -20.72 3.93 43.12
N GLN A 13 -20.16 5.04 42.65
CA GLN A 13 -19.93 5.26 41.22
C GLN A 13 -18.63 4.54 40.85
N GLY A 14 -18.76 3.31 40.34
CA GLY A 14 -17.63 2.59 39.77
C GLY A 14 -17.18 3.23 38.46
N LEU A 15 -15.91 3.01 38.09
CA LEU A 15 -15.26 3.44 36.84
C LEU A 15 -16.09 3.18 35.56
N ALA A 16 -16.99 2.19 35.57
CA ALA A 16 -17.95 1.95 34.50
C ALA A 16 -18.91 3.14 34.28
N GLY A 17 -19.33 3.84 35.33
CA GLY A 17 -20.24 4.98 35.28
C GLY A 17 -19.61 6.24 34.69
N GLU A 18 -18.32 6.49 34.95
CA GLU A 18 -17.58 7.58 34.31
C GLU A 18 -17.33 7.32 32.83
N THR A 19 -17.11 6.05 32.47
CA THR A 19 -17.03 5.61 31.06
C THR A 19 -18.36 5.82 30.36
N ILE A 20 -19.49 5.47 31.01
CA ILE A 20 -20.84 5.67 30.46
C ILE A 20 -21.21 7.17 30.36
N ALA A 21 -20.78 8.00 31.31
CA ALA A 21 -21.03 9.45 31.26
C ALA A 21 -20.20 10.14 30.17
N ALA A 22 -18.96 9.68 29.92
CA ALA A 22 -18.15 10.12 28.78
C ALA A 22 -18.72 9.62 27.43
N ILE A 23 -19.30 8.42 27.40
CA ILE A 23 -20.05 7.87 26.26
C ILE A 23 -21.33 8.70 26.01
N ALA A 24 -22.00 9.18 27.06
CA ALA A 24 -23.24 9.96 26.94
C ALA A 24 -23.02 11.40 26.42
N GLN A 25 -21.81 11.95 26.54
CA GLN A 25 -21.46 13.24 25.92
C GLN A 25 -21.01 13.12 24.45
N ALA A 26 -20.80 11.89 23.96
CA ALA A 26 -20.51 11.57 22.56
C ALA A 26 -21.75 11.04 21.85
N GLN A 27 -22.78 11.87 21.68
CA GLN A 27 -23.95 11.53 20.87
C GLN A 27 -23.57 11.47 19.37
N THR A 28 -22.95 10.38 18.91
CA THR A 28 -23.02 10.02 17.48
C THR A 28 -22.92 8.52 17.20
N ILE A 29 -22.37 7.66 18.07
CA ILE A 29 -22.21 6.22 17.79
C ILE A 29 -23.37 5.45 18.45
N SER A 30 -24.09 4.63 17.68
CA SER A 30 -25.19 3.83 18.22
C SER A 30 -24.67 2.78 19.21
N ALA A 31 -25.48 2.40 20.22
CA ALA A 31 -25.07 1.39 21.20
C ALA A 31 -24.67 0.04 20.54
N ASP A 32 -25.35 -0.32 19.45
CA ASP A 32 -25.06 -1.51 18.65
C ASP A 32 -23.69 -1.42 17.96
N GLU A 33 -23.30 -0.24 17.48
CA GLU A 33 -21.98 0.00 16.89
C GLU A 33 -20.87 -0.02 17.95
N ILE A 34 -21.11 0.55 19.13
CA ILE A 34 -20.17 0.46 20.25
C ILE A 34 -19.93 -1.00 20.61
N ALA A 35 -20.98 -1.81 20.68
CA ALA A 35 -20.86 -3.24 20.96
C ALA A 35 -20.10 -4.00 19.85
N LEU A 36 -20.37 -3.69 18.58
CA LEU A 36 -19.69 -4.30 17.43
C LEU A 36 -18.19 -4.00 17.41
N TYR A 37 -17.81 -2.74 17.67
CA TYR A 37 -16.44 -2.27 17.62
C TYR A 37 -15.74 -2.23 18.99
N ASP A 38 -16.33 -2.78 20.06
CA ASP A 38 -15.81 -2.68 21.43
C ASP A 38 -14.32 -3.06 21.53
N ARG A 39 -13.93 -4.19 20.94
CA ARG A 39 -12.52 -4.65 20.94
C ARG A 39 -11.57 -3.68 20.23
N GLN A 40 -12.03 -3.08 19.14
CA GLN A 40 -11.25 -2.13 18.34
C GLN A 40 -11.15 -0.77 19.04
N ILE A 41 -12.26 -0.29 19.59
CA ILE A 41 -12.33 0.93 20.39
C ILE A 41 -11.42 0.85 21.63
N ARG A 42 -11.30 -0.31 22.27
CA ARG A 42 -10.36 -0.51 23.39
C ARG A 42 -8.89 -0.36 22.97
N LEU A 43 -8.56 -0.68 21.72
CA LEU A 43 -7.22 -0.57 21.19
C LEU A 43 -6.88 0.89 20.81
N TRP A 44 -7.67 1.49 19.92
CA TRP A 44 -7.34 2.81 19.35
C TRP A 44 -8.19 3.97 19.88
N GLY A 45 -9.17 3.72 20.73
CA GLY A 45 -9.99 4.74 21.38
C GLY A 45 -11.15 5.23 20.51
N VAL A 46 -12.16 5.82 21.18
CA VAL A 46 -13.42 6.28 20.53
C VAL A 46 -13.16 7.33 19.46
N LYS A 47 -12.28 8.30 19.72
CA LYS A 47 -11.97 9.39 18.76
C LYS A 47 -11.39 8.87 17.44
N ALA A 48 -10.56 7.83 17.48
CA ALA A 48 -10.03 7.22 16.27
C ALA A 48 -11.15 6.53 15.48
N GLN A 49 -12.05 5.81 16.16
CA GLN A 49 -13.23 5.19 15.54
C GLN A 49 -14.16 6.22 14.88
N GLU A 50 -14.37 7.37 15.53
CA GLU A 50 -15.18 8.47 14.95
C GLU A 50 -14.58 8.98 13.64
N LYS A 51 -13.25 9.17 13.58
CA LYS A 51 -12.55 9.56 12.35
C LYS A 51 -12.72 8.51 11.25
N LEU A 52 -12.51 7.23 11.56
CA LEU A 52 -12.68 6.12 10.62
C LEU A 52 -14.08 6.14 10.00
N ARG A 53 -15.13 6.27 10.81
CA ARG A 53 -16.53 6.27 10.36
C ARG A 53 -16.87 7.42 9.40
N THR A 54 -16.09 8.50 9.40
CA THR A 54 -16.26 9.62 8.46
C THR A 54 -15.33 9.55 7.25
N ALA A 55 -14.40 8.60 7.23
CA ALA A 55 -13.42 8.48 6.16
C ALA A 55 -14.07 7.94 4.88
N ASN A 56 -13.78 8.60 3.76
CA ASN A 56 -14.11 8.16 2.41
C ASN A 56 -12.83 7.71 1.70
N ILE A 57 -12.71 6.42 1.42
CA ILE A 57 -11.49 5.82 0.86
C ILE A 57 -11.70 5.47 -0.61
N LEU A 58 -10.74 5.88 -1.45
CA LEU A 58 -10.65 5.40 -2.83
C LEU A 58 -9.68 4.21 -2.89
N LEU A 59 -10.13 3.09 -3.45
CA LEU A 59 -9.32 1.91 -3.73
C LEU A 59 -9.32 1.63 -5.23
N ILE A 60 -8.15 1.62 -5.85
CA ILE A 60 -8.00 1.50 -7.32
C ILE A 60 -7.37 0.14 -7.65
N SER A 61 -7.96 -0.55 -8.64
CA SER A 61 -7.62 -1.91 -9.09
C SER A 61 -7.99 -2.99 -8.09
N MET A 62 -9.06 -3.73 -8.35
CA MET A 62 -9.64 -4.72 -7.45
C MET A 62 -9.07 -6.13 -7.72
N LYS A 63 -7.81 -6.33 -7.28
CA LYS A 63 -7.10 -7.62 -7.33
C LYS A 63 -6.97 -8.27 -5.94
N ALA A 64 -6.20 -9.36 -5.81
CA ALA A 64 -6.12 -10.09 -4.55
C ALA A 64 -5.58 -9.25 -3.37
N LEU A 65 -4.62 -8.35 -3.62
CA LEU A 65 -4.14 -7.42 -2.59
C LEU A 65 -5.24 -6.45 -2.15
N ALA A 66 -5.97 -5.88 -3.11
CA ALA A 66 -7.08 -4.98 -2.83
C ALA A 66 -8.21 -5.67 -2.06
N ASN A 67 -8.47 -6.96 -2.27
CA ASN A 67 -9.46 -7.74 -1.50
C ASN A 67 -9.11 -7.73 -0.01
N GLU A 68 -7.84 -7.96 0.32
CA GLU A 68 -7.35 -7.96 1.69
C GLU A 68 -7.44 -6.55 2.31
N VAL A 69 -7.07 -5.51 1.57
CA VAL A 69 -7.21 -4.11 2.02
C VAL A 69 -8.68 -3.78 2.27
N ALA A 70 -9.57 -4.04 1.30
CA ALA A 70 -11.00 -3.77 1.39
C ALA A 70 -11.64 -4.51 2.57
N LYS A 71 -11.34 -5.80 2.73
CA LYS A 71 -11.82 -6.60 3.87
C LYS A 71 -11.46 -5.93 5.20
N ASN A 72 -10.18 -5.59 5.39
CA ASN A 72 -9.70 -5.04 6.66
C ASN A 72 -10.29 -3.65 6.93
N LEU A 73 -10.34 -2.76 5.93
CA LEU A 73 -10.91 -1.42 6.10
C LEU A 73 -12.43 -1.46 6.36
N VAL A 74 -13.17 -2.31 5.65
CA VAL A 74 -14.62 -2.45 5.81
C VAL A 74 -14.97 -3.04 7.18
N LEU A 75 -14.22 -4.04 7.65
CA LEU A 75 -14.36 -4.60 9.00
C LEU A 75 -13.95 -3.62 10.11
N ALA A 76 -13.03 -2.70 9.82
CA ALA A 76 -12.67 -1.60 10.73
C ALA A 76 -13.76 -0.52 10.85
N GLY A 77 -14.74 -0.52 9.95
CA GLY A 77 -15.87 0.40 10.00
C GLY A 77 -15.56 1.80 9.46
N ILE A 78 -14.86 1.88 8.33
CA ILE A 78 -14.73 3.14 7.59
C ILE A 78 -16.10 3.68 7.12
N GLY A 79 -16.21 4.97 6.84
CA GLY A 79 -17.47 5.56 6.39
C GLY A 79 -17.91 5.08 5.01
N SER A 80 -17.01 5.17 4.04
CA SER A 80 -17.28 4.73 2.67
C SER A 80 -16.03 4.24 1.96
N LEU A 81 -16.24 3.28 1.05
CA LEU A 81 -15.24 2.73 0.15
C LEU A 81 -15.75 2.91 -1.28
N THR A 82 -14.96 3.58 -2.12
CA THR A 82 -15.18 3.64 -3.56
C THR A 82 -14.12 2.81 -4.25
N ILE A 83 -14.55 1.81 -5.03
CA ILE A 83 -13.67 0.92 -5.78
C ILE A 83 -13.70 1.32 -7.25
N VAL A 84 -12.54 1.63 -7.82
CA VAL A 84 -12.37 1.91 -9.25
C VAL A 84 -11.60 0.77 -9.89
N ASP A 85 -12.23 0.03 -10.79
CA ASP A 85 -11.56 -0.99 -11.59
C ASP A 85 -12.28 -1.12 -12.94
N HIS A 86 -11.52 -1.07 -14.03
CA HIS A 86 -12.03 -1.19 -15.40
C HIS A 86 -11.85 -2.59 -15.98
N GLU A 87 -11.09 -3.45 -15.33
CA GLU A 87 -10.79 -4.79 -15.82
C GLU A 87 -11.91 -5.79 -15.50
N LEU A 88 -11.95 -6.84 -16.32
CA LEU A 88 -12.85 -7.96 -16.16
C LEU A 88 -12.18 -9.05 -15.32
N VAL A 89 -13.00 -9.81 -14.61
CA VAL A 89 -12.55 -11.03 -13.91
C VAL A 89 -11.99 -12.01 -14.94
N SER A 90 -10.74 -12.38 -14.75
CA SER A 90 -10.08 -13.46 -15.49
C SER A 90 -10.00 -14.72 -14.63
N PRO A 91 -9.74 -15.90 -15.23
CA PRO A 91 -9.50 -17.13 -14.46
C PRO A 91 -8.34 -17.01 -13.45
N ASP A 92 -7.31 -16.21 -13.75
CA ASP A 92 -6.16 -16.02 -12.85
C ASP A 92 -6.57 -15.33 -11.55
N ASP A 93 -7.58 -14.44 -11.59
CA ASP A 93 -8.08 -13.75 -10.40
C ASP A 93 -8.64 -14.74 -9.36
N LEU A 94 -9.26 -15.84 -9.81
CA LEU A 94 -9.87 -16.86 -8.93
C LEU A 94 -8.85 -17.55 -8.01
N CYS A 95 -7.56 -17.50 -8.34
CA CYS A 95 -6.52 -18.15 -7.56
C CYS A 95 -6.31 -17.50 -6.18
N SER A 96 -6.45 -16.18 -6.12
CA SER A 96 -6.09 -15.39 -4.93
C SER A 96 -7.17 -14.39 -4.53
N GLN A 97 -8.24 -14.21 -5.34
CA GLN A 97 -9.37 -13.37 -4.99
C GLN A 97 -10.52 -14.15 -4.33
N PHE A 98 -10.83 -13.85 -3.07
CA PHE A 98 -11.90 -14.54 -2.32
C PHE A 98 -13.28 -13.86 -2.36
N PHE A 99 -13.45 -12.75 -3.09
CA PHE A 99 -14.74 -12.06 -3.24
C PHE A 99 -15.48 -12.39 -4.54
N ILE A 100 -14.87 -13.18 -5.41
CA ILE A 100 -15.40 -13.55 -6.73
C ILE A 100 -15.45 -15.06 -6.85
N THR A 101 -16.23 -15.56 -7.82
CA THR A 101 -16.41 -16.99 -8.10
C THR A 101 -16.25 -17.27 -9.60
N ASP A 102 -16.16 -18.54 -10.00
CA ASP A 102 -16.12 -18.94 -11.42
C ASP A 102 -17.27 -18.35 -12.24
N ASP A 103 -18.45 -18.17 -11.64
CA ASP A 103 -19.63 -17.57 -12.28
C ASP A 103 -19.47 -16.07 -12.58
N ASP A 104 -18.42 -15.44 -12.05
CA ASP A 104 -18.13 -14.02 -12.24
C ASP A 104 -17.12 -13.74 -13.36
N VAL A 105 -16.50 -14.77 -13.94
CA VAL A 105 -15.55 -14.63 -15.05
C VAL A 105 -16.20 -13.85 -16.21
N GLY A 106 -15.51 -12.81 -16.68
CA GLY A 106 -15.99 -11.90 -17.72
C GLY A 106 -16.88 -10.75 -17.22
N LYS A 107 -17.24 -10.69 -15.93
CA LYS A 107 -17.86 -9.51 -15.31
C LYS A 107 -16.79 -8.52 -14.86
N ASN A 108 -17.14 -7.26 -14.62
CA ASN A 108 -16.22 -6.30 -14.01
C ASN A 108 -15.80 -6.76 -12.60
N ARG A 109 -14.50 -6.66 -12.28
CA ARG A 109 -13.95 -7.14 -11.00
C ARG A 109 -14.55 -6.46 -9.78
N ALA A 110 -14.66 -5.13 -9.82
CA ALA A 110 -15.18 -4.36 -8.69
C ALA A 110 -16.66 -4.64 -8.44
N ASP A 111 -17.47 -4.76 -9.51
CA ASP A 111 -18.88 -5.14 -9.40
C ASP A 111 -19.07 -6.56 -8.89
N ALA A 112 -18.26 -7.52 -9.36
CA ALA A 112 -18.31 -8.90 -8.90
C ALA A 112 -17.95 -9.03 -7.41
N ALA A 113 -16.97 -8.26 -6.94
CA ALA A 113 -16.55 -8.28 -5.54
C ALA A 113 -17.53 -7.55 -4.59
N ALA A 114 -18.24 -6.54 -5.08
CA ALA A 114 -19.04 -5.63 -4.25
C ALA A 114 -20.12 -6.29 -3.38
N PRO A 115 -20.88 -7.31 -3.83
CA PRO A 115 -21.85 -8.01 -3.00
C PRO A 115 -21.21 -8.66 -1.77
N HIS A 116 -20.02 -9.24 -1.90
CA HIS A 116 -19.32 -9.89 -0.79
C HIS A 116 -18.70 -8.87 0.17
N ILE A 117 -18.15 -7.77 -0.35
CA ILE A 117 -17.65 -6.67 0.48
C ILE A 117 -18.77 -6.06 1.31
N ARG A 118 -19.95 -5.81 0.72
CA ARG A 118 -21.11 -5.25 1.42
C ARG A 118 -21.63 -6.16 2.54
N LYS A 119 -21.53 -7.49 2.38
CA LYS A 119 -21.90 -8.47 3.41
C LYS A 119 -21.00 -8.40 4.65
N LEU A 120 -19.74 -8.00 4.51
CA LEU A 120 -18.81 -7.89 5.65
C LEU A 120 -19.28 -6.84 6.67
N ASN A 121 -19.73 -5.69 6.18
CA ASN A 121 -20.22 -4.63 7.04
C ASN A 121 -21.24 -3.74 6.31
N PRO A 122 -22.56 -3.97 6.51
CA PRO A 122 -23.61 -3.18 5.88
C PRO A 122 -23.64 -1.69 6.25
N ARG A 123 -22.87 -1.28 7.28
CA ARG A 123 -22.76 0.11 7.71
C ARG A 123 -21.79 0.94 6.86
N VAL A 124 -20.91 0.29 6.10
CA VAL A 124 -19.97 0.96 5.20
C VAL A 124 -20.65 1.22 3.86
N THR A 125 -20.63 2.47 3.41
CA THR A 125 -21.17 2.80 2.09
C THR A 125 -20.19 2.37 1.01
N LEU A 126 -20.62 1.47 0.13
CA LEU A 126 -19.80 0.95 -0.96
C LEU A 126 -20.28 1.49 -2.32
N HIS A 127 -19.35 2.10 -3.06
CA HIS A 127 -19.50 2.56 -4.44
C HIS A 127 -18.54 1.81 -5.37
N VAL A 128 -18.98 1.56 -6.60
CA VAL A 128 -18.17 0.94 -7.66
C VAL A 128 -18.19 1.84 -8.88
N ASP A 129 -17.03 1.97 -9.52
CA ASP A 129 -16.83 2.71 -10.74
C ASP A 129 -16.01 1.86 -11.72
N GLN A 130 -16.59 1.59 -12.88
CA GLN A 130 -16.00 0.70 -13.89
C GLN A 130 -15.06 1.43 -14.86
N GLN A 131 -14.87 2.74 -14.70
CA GLN A 131 -14.03 3.50 -15.62
C GLN A 131 -12.55 3.30 -15.31
N ASP A 132 -11.73 3.45 -16.35
CA ASP A 132 -10.29 3.47 -16.20
C ASP A 132 -9.87 4.70 -15.37
N ILE A 133 -9.07 4.47 -14.33
CA ILE A 133 -8.57 5.53 -13.45
C ILE A 133 -7.78 6.60 -14.21
N ARG A 134 -7.13 6.24 -15.32
CA ARG A 134 -6.34 7.14 -16.18
C ARG A 134 -7.20 8.21 -16.85
N LEU A 135 -8.52 7.99 -16.92
CA LEU A 135 -9.47 8.92 -17.51
C LEU A 135 -10.10 9.86 -16.47
N LYS A 136 -9.83 9.68 -15.18
CA LYS A 136 -10.43 10.51 -14.12
C LYS A 136 -9.76 11.89 -14.07
N PRO A 137 -10.55 12.96 -13.98
CA PRO A 137 -10.00 14.31 -13.83
C PRO A 137 -9.44 14.50 -12.41
N GLN A 138 -8.59 15.50 -12.22
CA GLN A 138 -7.94 15.75 -10.93
C GLN A 138 -8.96 15.95 -9.79
N GLU A 139 -10.08 16.61 -10.06
CA GLU A 139 -11.11 16.94 -9.09
C GLU A 139 -11.76 15.69 -8.48
N PHE A 140 -11.76 14.57 -9.22
CA PHE A 140 -12.27 13.28 -8.74
C PHE A 140 -11.55 12.84 -7.46
N PHE A 141 -10.25 13.08 -7.35
CA PHE A 141 -9.45 12.65 -6.21
C PHE A 141 -9.72 13.50 -4.95
N GLY A 142 -10.16 14.75 -5.13
CA GLY A 142 -10.41 15.71 -4.06
C GLY A 142 -11.54 15.33 -3.10
N GLN A 143 -12.43 14.40 -3.46
CA GLN A 143 -13.55 13.99 -2.60
C GLN A 143 -13.20 12.91 -1.55
N PHE A 144 -12.03 12.28 -1.66
CA PHE A 144 -11.61 11.18 -0.79
C PHE A 144 -10.75 11.67 0.37
N SER A 145 -10.87 11.03 1.53
CA SER A 145 -10.01 11.27 2.68
C SER A 145 -8.61 10.72 2.47
N LEU A 146 -8.48 9.63 1.71
CA LEU A 146 -7.22 8.92 1.42
C LEU A 146 -7.40 8.05 0.17
N ILE A 147 -6.33 7.88 -0.61
CA ILE A 147 -6.32 7.16 -1.87
C ILE A 147 -5.34 5.97 -1.79
N ILE A 148 -5.77 4.80 -2.23
CA ILE A 148 -4.97 3.58 -2.31
C ILE A 148 -5.01 3.07 -3.74
N ALA A 149 -3.85 2.90 -4.36
CA ALA A 149 -3.70 2.29 -5.68
C ALA A 149 -2.90 0.99 -5.57
N THR A 150 -3.44 -0.10 -6.09
CA THR A 150 -2.80 -1.42 -6.04
C THR A 150 -2.51 -1.96 -7.43
N ASP A 151 -1.38 -2.64 -7.59
CA ASP A 151 -1.06 -3.45 -8.78
C ASP A 151 -1.20 -2.71 -10.13
N LEU A 152 -0.91 -1.40 -10.14
CA LEU A 152 -0.83 -0.57 -11.36
C LEU A 152 0.63 -0.41 -11.81
N ASP A 153 0.82 -0.05 -13.08
CA ASP A 153 2.13 0.31 -13.60
C ASP A 153 2.68 1.60 -12.98
N PHE A 154 4.01 1.79 -13.05
CA PHE A 154 4.67 2.93 -12.42
C PHE A 154 4.16 4.30 -12.90
N GLU A 155 3.82 4.45 -14.18
CA GLU A 155 3.37 5.73 -14.73
C GLU A 155 1.98 6.09 -14.21
N THR A 156 1.08 5.12 -14.18
CA THR A 156 -0.25 5.29 -13.60
C THR A 156 -0.17 5.58 -12.10
N LEU A 157 0.65 4.83 -11.34
CA LEU A 157 0.87 5.11 -9.91
C LEU A 157 1.39 6.52 -9.66
N ASN A 158 2.37 6.96 -10.46
CA ASN A 158 2.91 8.31 -10.35
C ASN A 158 1.88 9.39 -10.67
N THR A 159 1.06 9.17 -11.70
CA THR A 159 -0.01 10.09 -12.10
C THR A 159 -1.06 10.24 -11.00
N VAL A 160 -1.51 9.12 -10.42
CA VAL A 160 -2.46 9.12 -9.30
C VAL A 160 -1.83 9.77 -8.05
N ASN A 161 -0.57 9.48 -7.74
CA ASN A 161 0.12 10.12 -6.61
C ASN A 161 0.21 11.65 -6.80
N ALA A 162 0.55 12.12 -8.00
CA ALA A 162 0.58 13.55 -8.31
C ALA A 162 -0.81 14.19 -8.17
N ALA A 163 -1.87 13.56 -8.70
CA ALA A 163 -3.24 14.04 -8.57
C ALA A 163 -3.73 14.08 -7.11
N ALA A 164 -3.37 13.06 -6.31
CA ALA A 164 -3.63 13.03 -4.87
C ALA A 164 -2.95 14.20 -4.16
N ARG A 165 -1.67 14.47 -4.47
CA ARG A 165 -0.91 15.58 -3.89
C ARG A 165 -1.51 16.95 -4.24
N LEU A 166 -1.87 17.15 -5.51
CA LEU A 166 -2.54 18.37 -5.97
C LEU A 166 -3.91 18.57 -5.29
N SER A 167 -4.56 17.48 -4.91
CA SER A 167 -5.81 17.46 -4.16
C SER A 167 -5.63 17.48 -2.63
N ASN A 168 -4.39 17.59 -2.15
CA ASN A 168 -4.00 17.53 -0.74
C ASN A 168 -4.52 16.26 -0.02
N ARG A 169 -4.47 15.11 -0.69
CA ARG A 169 -4.93 13.82 -0.18
C ARG A 169 -3.74 12.87 0.07
N PRO A 170 -3.70 12.17 1.23
CA PRO A 170 -2.75 11.09 1.46
C PRO A 170 -2.91 9.98 0.41
N PHE A 171 -1.79 9.39 0.03
CA PHE A 171 -1.72 8.38 -1.02
C PHE A 171 -0.91 7.16 -0.57
N TYR A 172 -1.41 5.98 -0.94
CA TYR A 172 -0.68 4.73 -0.86
C TYR A 172 -0.61 4.07 -2.23
N ALA A 173 0.56 3.53 -2.56
CA ALA A 173 0.73 2.57 -3.64
C ALA A 173 1.15 1.23 -3.06
N ALA A 174 0.63 0.13 -3.56
CA ALA A 174 1.11 -1.20 -3.18
C ALA A 174 1.01 -2.16 -4.35
N GLY A 175 1.74 -3.27 -4.29
CA GLY A 175 1.66 -4.29 -5.33
C GLY A 175 2.37 -5.57 -4.95
N THR A 176 2.02 -6.64 -5.66
CA THR A 176 2.54 -7.98 -5.41
C THR A 176 3.10 -8.63 -6.68
N HIS A 177 4.19 -9.36 -6.51
CA HIS A 177 4.87 -10.16 -7.52
C HIS A 177 5.31 -11.47 -6.87
N GLY A 178 4.38 -12.43 -6.84
CA GLY A 178 4.55 -13.75 -6.25
C GLY A 178 4.94 -13.67 -4.79
N PHE A 179 6.14 -14.14 -4.44
CA PHE A 179 6.67 -14.04 -3.06
C PHE A 179 7.06 -12.63 -2.63
N TYR A 180 7.06 -11.64 -3.53
CA TYR A 180 7.52 -10.29 -3.25
C TYR A 180 6.38 -9.29 -3.29
N GLY A 181 6.55 -8.16 -2.60
CA GLY A 181 5.67 -7.01 -2.78
C GLY A 181 6.16 -5.78 -2.05
N TYR A 182 5.36 -4.71 -2.11
CA TYR A 182 5.72 -3.43 -1.54
C TYR A 182 4.49 -2.65 -1.07
N ILE A 183 4.74 -1.73 -0.14
CA ILE A 183 3.83 -0.64 0.23
C ILE A 183 4.63 0.65 0.20
N PHE A 184 4.15 1.61 -0.57
CA PHE A 184 4.65 2.97 -0.62
C PHE A 184 3.61 3.93 -0.03
N ALA A 185 4.06 4.89 0.78
CA ALA A 185 3.23 5.93 1.37
C ALA A 185 3.71 7.33 0.96
N ASP A 186 2.78 8.20 0.54
CA ASP A 186 2.98 9.65 0.43
C ASP A 186 1.84 10.35 1.15
N LEU A 187 2.07 10.71 2.42
CA LEU A 187 1.08 11.41 3.24
C LEU A 187 1.22 12.93 3.16
N ILE A 188 2.05 13.46 2.24
CA ILE A 188 2.43 14.87 2.12
C ILE A 188 3.15 15.39 3.37
N SER A 189 2.37 15.69 4.40
CA SER A 189 2.80 15.99 5.74
C SER A 189 1.78 15.41 6.70
N HIS A 190 2.23 14.58 7.63
CA HIS A 190 1.34 13.89 8.56
C HIS A 190 1.74 14.16 10.01
N ASP A 191 0.79 14.65 10.79
CA ASP A 191 0.94 14.82 12.23
C ASP A 191 0.31 13.64 12.97
N PHE A 192 1.06 13.04 13.88
CA PHE A 192 0.64 11.93 14.71
C PHE A 192 1.08 12.13 16.16
N VAL A 193 0.37 11.48 17.09
CA VAL A 193 0.64 11.59 18.53
C VAL A 193 1.17 10.27 19.06
N ILE A 194 2.30 10.35 19.77
CA ILE A 194 2.85 9.24 20.56
C ILE A 194 2.60 9.53 22.04
N GLU A 195 2.02 8.57 22.73
CA GLU A 195 1.91 8.56 24.20
C GLU A 195 3.11 7.83 24.78
N ARG A 196 3.78 8.44 25.76
CA ARG A 196 4.89 7.81 26.49
C ARG A 196 4.91 8.26 27.94
N GLU A 197 5.49 7.45 28.82
CA GLU A 197 5.76 7.89 30.19
C GLU A 197 6.71 9.11 30.16
N LYS A 198 6.39 10.14 30.95
CA LYS A 198 7.17 11.38 30.96
C LYS A 198 8.61 11.08 31.40
N SER A 199 9.56 11.41 30.52
CA SER A 199 10.98 11.29 30.82
C SER A 199 11.47 12.39 31.77
N ASN A 200 12.55 12.12 32.50
CA ASN A 200 13.28 13.13 33.26
C ASN A 200 13.96 14.17 32.34
N VAL A 201 14.15 13.84 31.06
CA VAL A 201 14.70 14.75 30.05
C VAL A 201 13.55 15.55 29.43
N PRO A 202 13.55 16.90 29.51
CA PRO A 202 12.52 17.72 28.90
C PRO A 202 12.44 17.53 27.38
N THR A 203 11.22 17.47 26.85
CA THR A 203 11.00 17.45 25.40
C THR A 203 11.19 18.84 24.82
N ILE A 204 12.15 18.95 23.91
CA ILE A 204 12.43 20.19 23.18
C ILE A 204 11.42 20.31 22.04
N VAL A 205 10.82 21.50 21.90
CA VAL A 205 9.85 21.82 20.85
C VAL A 205 10.16 23.21 20.27
N PRO A 206 10.34 23.35 18.94
CA PRO A 206 10.42 22.29 17.96
C PRO A 206 11.77 21.53 18.06
N LYS A 207 11.77 20.22 17.75
CA LYS A 207 13.00 19.43 17.65
C LYS A 207 12.98 18.58 16.40
N ILE A 208 13.96 18.78 15.52
CA ILE A 208 14.19 17.92 14.36
C ILE A 208 14.81 16.60 14.85
N GLU A 209 14.12 15.47 14.64
CA GLU A 209 14.60 14.13 14.99
C GLU A 209 15.32 13.47 13.82
N THR A 210 14.80 13.65 12.61
CA THR A 210 15.37 13.16 11.35
C THR A 210 15.18 14.22 10.26
N ALA A 211 15.71 13.99 9.06
CA ALA A 211 15.50 14.90 7.92
C ALA A 211 14.01 15.09 7.54
N THR A 212 13.15 14.16 7.95
CA THR A 212 11.72 14.15 7.63
C THR A 212 10.82 14.30 8.84
N ARG A 213 11.36 14.17 10.06
CA ARG A 213 10.60 14.15 11.31
C ARG A 213 10.94 15.30 12.24
N THR A 214 9.91 15.98 12.72
CA THR A 214 10.03 17.05 13.71
C THR A 214 9.02 16.88 14.84
N ILE A 215 9.45 17.02 16.10
CA ILE A 215 8.54 17.20 17.23
C ILE A 215 7.96 18.61 17.17
N THR A 216 6.64 18.71 17.07
CA THR A 216 5.92 19.98 16.90
C THR A 216 5.18 20.43 18.15
N ALA A 217 4.79 19.50 19.03
CA ALA A 217 4.18 19.81 20.32
C ALA A 217 4.45 18.71 21.35
N SER A 218 4.38 19.09 22.63
CA SER A 218 4.32 18.14 23.75
C SER A 218 3.33 18.65 24.78
N THR A 219 2.47 17.76 25.27
CA THR A 219 1.52 18.02 26.36
C THR A 219 1.59 16.88 27.38
N THR A 220 1.17 17.12 28.62
CA THR A 220 1.20 16.10 29.67
C THR A 220 -0.18 15.89 30.27
N LYS A 221 -0.49 14.64 30.59
CA LYS A 221 -1.72 14.23 31.29
C LYS A 221 -1.34 13.36 32.49
N GLU A 222 -2.00 13.58 33.63
CA GLU A 222 -1.90 12.70 34.79
C GLU A 222 -2.91 11.55 34.65
N GLU A 223 -2.46 10.32 34.88
CA GLU A 223 -3.33 9.15 34.98
C GLU A 223 -3.62 8.76 36.43
N SER A 224 -4.77 8.10 36.62
CA SER A 224 -5.23 7.53 37.88
C SER A 224 -4.25 6.45 38.35
N GLY A 225 -3.25 6.88 39.13
CA GLY A 225 -2.10 6.06 39.53
C GLY A 225 -0.81 6.86 39.76
N GLY A 226 -0.83 8.18 39.58
CA GLY A 226 0.33 9.06 39.83
C GLY A 226 1.38 9.04 38.71
N LYS A 227 1.11 8.32 37.62
CA LYS A 227 1.94 8.35 36.42
C LYS A 227 1.59 9.57 35.56
N THR A 228 2.60 10.33 35.16
CA THR A 228 2.45 11.41 34.18
C THR A 228 2.78 10.87 32.79
N ILE A 229 1.78 10.86 31.90
CA ILE A 229 1.97 10.53 30.48
C ILE A 229 2.25 11.82 29.72
N GLU A 230 3.23 11.77 28.83
CA GLU A 230 3.54 12.80 27.86
C GLU A 230 2.97 12.41 26.48
N LEU A 231 2.17 13.29 25.90
CA LEU A 231 1.66 13.20 24.53
C LEU A 231 2.53 14.07 23.64
N VAL A 232 3.35 13.44 22.81
CA VAL A 232 4.28 14.10 21.89
C VAL A 232 3.71 14.07 20.49
N THR A 233 3.41 15.25 19.95
CA THR A 233 2.99 15.41 18.55
C THR A 233 4.22 15.51 17.67
N LYS A 234 4.26 14.67 16.64
CA LYS A 234 5.33 14.60 15.66
C LYS A 234 4.76 14.82 14.27
N ARG A 235 5.51 15.53 13.44
CA ARG A 235 5.25 15.74 12.03
C ARG A 235 6.23 14.94 11.21
N GLU A 236 5.72 14.18 10.26
CA GLU A 236 6.48 13.47 9.24
C GLU A 236 6.24 14.09 7.86
N LEU A 237 7.30 14.24 7.07
CA LEU A 237 7.26 14.77 5.70
C LEU A 237 7.47 13.66 4.68
N TYR A 238 6.70 13.69 3.60
CA TYR A 238 6.72 12.67 2.56
C TYR A 238 7.10 13.23 1.19
N SER A 239 7.76 12.38 0.40
CA SER A 239 8.14 12.66 -0.97
C SER A 239 7.22 11.92 -1.95
N PRO A 240 6.89 12.51 -3.11
CA PRO A 240 6.17 11.80 -4.18
C PRO A 240 6.90 10.55 -4.62
N LEU A 241 6.16 9.58 -5.16
CA LEU A 241 6.67 8.31 -5.67
C LEU A 241 7.82 8.52 -6.67
N LEU A 242 7.70 9.46 -7.60
CA LEU A 242 8.76 9.77 -8.55
C LEU A 242 10.08 10.14 -7.87
N LEU A 243 10.03 11.03 -6.88
CA LEU A 243 11.22 11.47 -6.16
C LEU A 243 11.77 10.38 -5.25
N ALA A 244 10.90 9.65 -4.53
CA ALA A 244 11.30 8.51 -3.72
C ALA A 244 11.97 7.41 -4.56
N ASN A 245 11.50 7.19 -5.80
CA ASN A 245 12.08 6.23 -6.72
C ASN A 245 13.49 6.65 -7.20
N SER A 246 13.78 7.93 -7.36
CA SER A 246 15.13 8.41 -7.70
C SER A 246 16.02 8.72 -6.49
N SER A 247 15.53 8.49 -5.27
CA SER A 247 16.23 8.87 -4.04
C SER A 247 17.32 7.87 -3.65
N PRO A 248 18.44 8.35 -3.05
CA PRO A 248 19.46 7.48 -2.50
C PRO A 248 18.96 6.75 -1.24
N LEU A 249 19.74 5.78 -0.77
CA LEU A 249 19.54 5.23 0.57
C LEU A 249 19.77 6.29 1.66
N PRO A 250 19.11 6.19 2.82
CA PRO A 250 19.39 7.05 3.95
C PRO A 250 20.89 7.01 4.32
N LEU A 251 21.44 8.15 4.78
CA LEU A 251 22.86 8.28 5.14
C LEU A 251 23.32 7.24 6.17
N GLU A 252 22.42 6.77 7.02
CA GLU A 252 22.70 5.71 8.00
C GLU A 252 23.00 4.35 7.37
N TYR A 253 22.58 4.10 6.13
CA TYR A 253 23.01 2.96 5.33
C TYR A 253 24.34 3.24 4.66
N VAL A 254 24.44 4.35 3.92
CA VAL A 254 25.63 4.71 3.13
C VAL A 254 26.91 4.70 3.97
N ASN A 255 26.84 5.22 5.20
CA ASN A 255 27.99 5.30 6.10
C ASN A 255 28.28 3.99 6.86
N ASN A 256 27.46 2.95 6.69
CA ASN A 256 27.56 1.71 7.44
C ASN A 256 27.53 0.49 6.52
N ARG A 257 28.72 -0.06 6.23
CA ARG A 257 28.89 -1.25 5.38
C ARG A 257 28.07 -2.47 5.86
N ARG A 258 27.85 -2.64 7.17
CA ARG A 258 27.03 -3.74 7.68
C ARG A 258 25.56 -3.55 7.31
N ARG A 259 25.04 -2.32 7.39
CA ARG A 259 23.66 -2.01 6.99
C ARG A 259 23.47 -2.09 5.48
N LEU A 260 24.44 -1.67 4.67
CA LEU A 260 24.40 -1.86 3.21
C LEU A 260 24.23 -3.33 2.83
N ARG A 261 24.96 -4.24 3.50
CA ARG A 261 24.82 -5.70 3.28
C ARG A 261 23.48 -6.27 3.73
N GLN A 262 22.70 -5.54 4.52
CA GLN A 262 21.37 -5.95 4.97
C GLN A 262 20.25 -5.41 4.08
N VAL A 263 20.57 -4.54 3.11
CA VAL A 263 19.60 -4.08 2.12
C VAL A 263 19.24 -5.25 1.22
N THR A 264 17.94 -5.53 1.10
CA THR A 264 17.48 -6.63 0.24
C THR A 264 17.71 -6.28 -1.24
N PRO A 265 18.14 -7.24 -2.08
CA PRO A 265 18.19 -7.07 -3.53
C PRO A 265 16.82 -6.78 -4.15
N LEU A 266 15.73 -7.05 -3.42
CA LEU A 266 14.37 -6.68 -3.84
C LEU A 266 14.23 -5.18 -4.09
N LEU A 267 14.90 -4.31 -3.30
CA LEU A 267 14.85 -2.87 -3.53
C LEU A 267 15.43 -2.50 -4.90
N THR A 268 16.55 -3.11 -5.27
CA THR A 268 17.15 -2.95 -6.59
C THR A 268 16.21 -3.43 -7.69
N CYS A 269 15.65 -4.62 -7.53
CA CYS A 269 14.79 -5.24 -8.54
C CYS A 269 13.48 -4.47 -8.74
N LEU A 270 12.87 -3.97 -7.67
CA LEU A 270 11.66 -3.15 -7.76
C LEU A 270 11.93 -1.82 -8.48
N LYS A 271 13.02 -1.12 -8.14
CA LYS A 271 13.41 0.11 -8.85
C LYS A 271 13.70 -0.15 -10.33
N ALA A 272 14.36 -1.26 -10.64
CA ALA A 272 14.63 -1.67 -12.01
C ALA A 272 13.35 -2.02 -12.78
N LEU A 273 12.38 -2.68 -12.12
CA LEU A 273 11.08 -2.99 -12.69
C LEU A 273 10.31 -1.71 -13.05
N TRP A 274 10.27 -0.75 -12.14
CA TRP A 274 9.63 0.53 -12.40
C TRP A 274 10.31 1.32 -13.52
N GLU A 275 11.64 1.24 -13.65
CA GLU A 275 12.35 1.85 -14.77
C GLU A 275 12.08 1.11 -16.09
N TYR A 276 12.04 -0.22 -16.07
CA TYR A 276 11.65 -1.03 -17.21
C TYR A 276 10.25 -0.67 -17.70
N GLN A 277 9.28 -0.55 -16.79
CA GLN A 277 7.90 -0.17 -17.13
C GLN A 277 7.84 1.21 -17.81
N LYS A 278 8.66 2.18 -17.40
CA LYS A 278 8.72 3.48 -18.10
C LYS A 278 9.24 3.34 -19.53
N ILE A 279 10.23 2.48 -19.76
CA ILE A 279 10.84 2.30 -21.08
C ILE A 279 9.90 1.56 -22.02
N VAL A 280 9.20 0.53 -21.53
CA VAL A 280 8.37 -0.38 -22.34
C VAL A 280 6.87 -0.11 -22.20
N SER A 281 6.48 1.08 -21.72
CA SER A 281 5.08 1.53 -21.62
C SER A 281 4.18 0.62 -20.77
N GLY A 282 4.64 0.30 -19.55
CA GLY A 282 3.84 -0.32 -18.48
C GLY A 282 3.90 -1.85 -18.41
N THR A 283 4.40 -2.53 -19.45
CA THR A 283 4.45 -4.00 -19.48
C THR A 283 5.50 -4.58 -18.53
N LEU A 284 5.26 -5.81 -18.07
CA LEU A 284 6.23 -6.57 -17.28
C LEU A 284 7.26 -7.26 -18.21
N PRO A 285 8.52 -7.44 -17.77
CA PRO A 285 9.51 -8.24 -18.48
C PRO A 285 9.00 -9.66 -18.78
N SER A 286 9.08 -10.08 -20.04
CA SER A 286 8.79 -11.46 -20.43
C SER A 286 10.02 -12.36 -20.26
N HIS A 287 9.90 -13.63 -20.68
CA HIS A 287 11.04 -14.56 -20.73
C HIS A 287 11.89 -14.43 -22.02
N SER A 288 11.66 -13.39 -22.82
CA SER A 288 12.46 -13.12 -24.03
C SER A 288 13.90 -12.74 -23.66
N HIS A 289 14.86 -13.10 -24.50
CA HIS A 289 16.27 -12.74 -24.26
C HIS A 289 16.44 -11.22 -24.14
N ALA A 290 15.75 -10.44 -24.98
CA ALA A 290 15.81 -8.99 -24.98
C ALA A 290 15.32 -8.39 -23.65
N ASP A 291 14.20 -8.89 -23.11
CA ASP A 291 13.66 -8.39 -21.84
C ASP A 291 14.55 -8.74 -20.66
N LEU A 292 15.07 -9.97 -20.63
CA LEU A 292 15.98 -10.42 -19.58
C LEU A 292 17.29 -9.62 -19.59
N GLU A 293 17.83 -9.33 -20.77
CA GLU A 293 19.04 -8.51 -20.95
C GLU A 293 18.81 -7.06 -20.51
N LEU A 294 17.70 -6.45 -20.96
CA LEU A 294 17.34 -5.09 -20.58
C LEU A 294 17.12 -4.97 -19.06
N PHE A 295 16.33 -5.88 -18.48
CA PHE A 295 16.07 -5.86 -17.04
C PHE A 295 17.34 -6.06 -16.22
N THR A 296 18.22 -6.98 -16.61
CA THR A 296 19.50 -7.22 -15.91
C THR A 296 20.40 -5.99 -15.95
N THR A 297 20.42 -5.28 -17.09
CA THR A 297 21.16 -4.03 -17.25
C THR A 297 20.62 -2.96 -16.29
N LEU A 298 19.30 -2.73 -16.29
CA LEU A 298 18.64 -1.79 -15.39
C LEU A 298 18.85 -2.14 -13.92
N ALA A 299 18.74 -3.43 -13.56
CA ALA A 299 19.00 -3.89 -12.20
C ALA A 299 20.43 -3.59 -11.75
N THR A 300 21.41 -3.81 -12.63
CA THR A 300 22.82 -3.50 -12.34
C THR A 300 23.04 -2.01 -12.15
N GLU A 301 22.41 -1.16 -12.97
CA GLU A 301 22.46 0.30 -12.85
C GLU A 301 21.84 0.77 -11.54
N LYS A 302 20.62 0.33 -11.22
CA LYS A 302 19.95 0.68 -9.95
C LYS A 302 20.69 0.17 -8.73
N HIS A 303 21.36 -0.97 -8.82
CA HIS A 303 22.21 -1.47 -7.74
C HIS A 303 23.40 -0.54 -7.46
N ARG A 304 24.03 -0.04 -8.54
CA ARG A 304 25.14 0.90 -8.48
C ARG A 304 24.70 2.27 -7.96
N GLU A 305 23.54 2.78 -8.41
CA GLU A 305 22.96 4.03 -7.91
C GLU A 305 22.73 3.99 -6.39
N LEU A 306 22.27 2.84 -5.86
CA LEU A 306 22.09 2.62 -4.42
C LEU A 306 23.41 2.39 -3.67
N GLN A 307 24.56 2.35 -4.36
CA GLN A 307 25.89 2.08 -3.80
C GLN A 307 25.96 0.74 -3.03
N LEU A 308 25.21 -0.25 -3.50
CA LEU A 308 25.17 -1.58 -2.89
C LEU A 308 26.37 -2.44 -3.35
N PRO A 309 26.85 -3.38 -2.50
CA PRO A 309 27.94 -4.27 -2.87
C PRO A 309 27.53 -5.17 -4.04
N PRO A 310 28.30 -5.23 -5.16
CA PRO A 310 27.92 -6.02 -6.34
C PRO A 310 27.62 -7.49 -6.05
N GLU A 311 28.27 -8.07 -5.05
CA GLU A 311 28.07 -9.45 -4.61
C GLU A 311 26.68 -9.72 -3.99
N SER A 312 25.95 -8.66 -3.61
CA SER A 312 24.61 -8.79 -3.03
C SER A 312 23.50 -8.99 -4.08
N LEU A 313 23.71 -8.54 -5.33
CA LEU A 313 22.80 -8.80 -6.44
C LEU A 313 23.14 -10.13 -7.13
N ARG A 314 22.66 -11.23 -6.55
CA ARG A 314 22.93 -12.57 -7.07
C ARG A 314 21.99 -12.91 -8.23
N SER A 315 22.49 -13.65 -9.22
CA SER A 315 21.74 -14.02 -10.43
C SER A 315 20.57 -14.96 -10.16
N ASP A 316 20.64 -15.77 -9.09
CA ASP A 316 19.52 -16.61 -8.64
C ASP A 316 18.37 -15.75 -8.11
N PHE A 317 18.66 -14.68 -7.38
CA PHE A 317 17.65 -13.74 -6.91
C PHE A 317 16.95 -13.05 -8.09
N LEU A 318 17.71 -12.52 -9.06
CA LEU A 318 17.15 -11.90 -10.28
C LEU A 318 16.20 -12.85 -11.03
N ARG A 319 16.62 -14.11 -11.21
CA ARG A 319 15.80 -15.13 -11.86
C ARG A 319 14.50 -15.38 -11.11
N ARG A 320 14.56 -15.55 -9.78
CA ARG A 320 13.36 -15.77 -8.95
C ARG A 320 12.42 -14.58 -8.98
N PHE A 321 12.95 -13.36 -8.86
CA PHE A 321 12.16 -12.13 -8.98
C PHE A 321 11.40 -12.09 -10.30
N LEU A 322 12.10 -12.30 -11.43
CA LEU A 322 11.49 -12.32 -12.77
C LEU A 322 10.43 -13.41 -12.94
N GLN A 323 10.65 -14.60 -12.36
CA GLN A 323 9.68 -15.71 -12.41
C GLN A 323 8.41 -15.43 -11.60
N ASN A 324 8.46 -14.53 -10.62
CA ASN A 324 7.33 -14.19 -9.76
C ASN A 324 6.52 -12.97 -10.26
N LEU A 325 6.99 -12.26 -11.29
CA LEU A 325 6.31 -11.06 -11.78
C LEU A 325 4.87 -11.35 -12.21
N GLY A 326 3.97 -10.45 -11.80
CA GLY A 326 2.54 -10.55 -12.10
C GLY A 326 1.78 -11.65 -11.34
N SER A 327 2.46 -12.52 -10.59
CA SER A 327 1.80 -13.57 -9.80
C SER A 327 1.21 -13.02 -8.51
N GLU A 328 0.07 -13.54 -8.08
CA GLU A 328 -0.57 -13.18 -6.82
C GLU A 328 -0.64 -14.40 -5.91
N ILE A 329 -0.05 -14.32 -4.72
CA ILE A 329 -0.01 -15.41 -3.75
C ILE A 329 -0.77 -14.99 -2.49
N ALA A 330 -1.82 -15.74 -2.11
CA ALA A 330 -2.72 -15.38 -1.02
C ALA A 330 -2.03 -15.05 0.33
N PRO A 331 -1.03 -15.81 0.82
CA PRO A 331 -0.26 -15.41 2.01
C PRO A 331 0.43 -14.04 1.91
N VAL A 332 0.96 -13.70 0.74
CA VAL A 332 1.68 -12.44 0.50
C VAL A 332 0.70 -11.27 0.44
N THR A 333 -0.42 -11.44 -0.26
CA THR A 333 -1.48 -10.44 -0.34
C THR A 333 -2.14 -10.22 1.01
N ALA A 334 -2.32 -11.27 1.83
CA ALA A 334 -2.84 -11.15 3.19
C ALA A 334 -1.89 -10.37 4.12
N PHE A 335 -0.59 -10.65 4.05
CA PHE A 335 0.41 -9.90 4.83
C PHE A 335 0.43 -8.42 4.44
N LEU A 336 0.59 -8.13 3.15
CA LEU A 336 0.68 -6.75 2.65
C LEU A 336 -0.64 -5.99 2.83
N GLY A 337 -1.78 -6.63 2.54
CA GLY A 337 -3.09 -6.01 2.69
C GLY A 337 -3.45 -5.72 4.15
N GLY A 338 -3.08 -6.60 5.07
CA GLY A 338 -3.20 -6.36 6.51
C GLY A 338 -2.31 -5.21 6.98
N GLN A 339 -1.03 -5.19 6.58
CA GLN A 339 -0.09 -4.14 6.97
C GLN A 339 -0.49 -2.77 6.41
N LEU A 340 -0.91 -2.72 5.14
CA LEU A 340 -1.39 -1.50 4.50
C LEU A 340 -2.67 -0.98 5.17
N ALA A 341 -3.67 -1.83 5.39
CA ALA A 341 -4.91 -1.42 6.03
C ALA A 341 -4.67 -0.93 7.47
N GLN A 342 -3.77 -1.58 8.21
CA GLN A 342 -3.39 -1.13 9.56
C GLN A 342 -2.71 0.25 9.53
N ASP A 343 -1.80 0.49 8.59
CA ASP A 343 -1.14 1.80 8.46
C ASP A 343 -2.16 2.89 8.09
N VAL A 344 -3.11 2.60 7.20
CA VAL A 344 -4.23 3.50 6.86
C VAL A 344 -5.08 3.82 8.10
N ILE A 345 -5.42 2.82 8.90
CA ILE A 345 -6.19 3.02 10.15
C ILE A 345 -5.41 3.91 11.12
N ASN A 346 -4.12 3.69 11.28
CA ASN A 346 -3.24 4.49 12.14
C ASN A 346 -3.17 5.95 11.66
N VAL A 347 -3.00 6.17 10.35
CA VAL A 347 -2.98 7.50 9.73
C VAL A 347 -4.31 8.22 9.91
N LEU A 348 -5.45 7.57 9.68
CA LEU A 348 -6.77 8.16 9.91
C LEU A 348 -6.98 8.47 11.39
N GLY A 349 -6.50 7.60 12.28
CA GLY A 349 -6.50 7.82 13.73
C GLY A 349 -5.59 8.96 14.18
N GLN A 350 -4.55 9.30 13.41
CA GLN A 350 -3.39 10.13 13.79
C GLN A 350 -2.67 9.58 15.04
N ARG A 351 -2.59 8.26 15.10
CA ARG A 351 -1.92 7.52 16.17
C ARG A 351 -0.78 6.72 15.58
N GLU A 352 0.24 6.51 16.39
CA GLU A 352 1.44 5.76 16.00
C GLU A 352 2.21 6.39 14.84
N GLN A 353 3.41 5.88 14.61
CA GLN A 353 4.24 6.32 13.52
C GLN A 353 3.85 5.56 12.24
N PRO A 354 3.48 6.25 11.15
CA PRO A 354 3.19 5.60 9.87
C PRO A 354 4.45 5.04 9.18
N ILE A 355 4.24 4.19 8.18
CA ILE A 355 5.28 3.72 7.26
C ILE A 355 5.97 4.93 6.61
N GLN A 356 7.31 4.92 6.56
CA GLN A 356 8.12 5.99 5.99
C GLN A 356 9.28 5.43 5.14
N ASN A 357 9.21 5.47 3.81
CA ASN A 357 7.98 5.55 3.00
C ASN A 357 7.80 4.32 2.13
N LEU A 358 8.79 3.43 2.03
CA LEU A 358 8.72 2.21 1.23
C LEU A 358 8.98 0.99 2.09
N LEU A 359 7.93 0.22 2.38
CA LEU A 359 8.04 -1.13 2.91
C LEU A 359 8.19 -2.09 1.74
N LEU A 360 9.16 -3.00 1.84
CA LEU A 360 9.28 -4.15 0.95
C LEU A 360 8.98 -5.42 1.71
N PHE A 361 8.34 -6.37 1.07
CA PHE A 361 8.12 -7.70 1.63
C PHE A 361 8.80 -8.75 0.75
N ASP A 362 9.66 -9.54 1.37
CA ASP A 362 10.29 -10.72 0.81
C ASP A 362 9.73 -11.95 1.54
N GLY A 363 8.84 -12.68 0.87
CA GLY A 363 8.20 -13.87 1.38
C GLY A 363 9.10 -15.11 1.42
N GLU A 364 10.22 -15.13 0.67
CA GLU A 364 11.19 -16.23 0.76
C GLU A 364 11.97 -16.13 2.08
N GLU A 365 12.36 -14.91 2.48
CA GLU A 365 13.05 -14.67 3.76
C GLU A 365 12.08 -14.35 4.92
N SER A 366 10.80 -14.13 4.63
CA SER A 366 9.79 -13.61 5.59
C SER A 366 10.23 -12.30 6.25
N ARG A 367 10.72 -11.34 5.44
CA ARG A 367 11.25 -10.06 5.91
C ARG A 367 10.51 -8.87 5.32
N GLY A 368 10.25 -7.87 6.15
CA GLY A 368 9.53 -6.65 5.80
C GLY A 368 10.33 -5.35 6.06
N PRO A 369 11.53 -5.13 5.47
CA PRO A 369 12.29 -3.91 5.74
C PRO A 369 11.58 -2.65 5.21
N VAL A 370 11.70 -1.55 5.96
CA VAL A 370 11.20 -0.23 5.57
C VAL A 370 12.40 0.68 5.24
N TYR A 371 12.30 1.38 4.12
CA TYR A 371 13.30 2.33 3.64
C TYR A 371 12.68 3.73 3.52
N ALA A 372 13.27 4.70 4.22
CA ALA A 372 12.88 6.11 4.13
C ALA A 372 13.57 6.78 2.92
N LEU A 373 12.95 6.71 1.75
CA LEU A 373 13.54 7.17 0.50
C LEU A 373 13.09 8.61 0.20
N HIS A 374 14.02 9.54 0.37
CA HIS A 374 13.81 10.97 0.14
C HIS A 374 14.98 11.59 -0.63
N PRO A 375 14.74 12.64 -1.42
CA PRO A 375 15.82 13.38 -2.07
C PRO A 375 16.72 13.97 -0.99
N ILE A 376 17.95 14.28 -1.37
CA ILE A 376 18.89 14.95 -0.46
C ILE A 376 18.31 16.32 -0.14
N PHE A 377 17.81 16.48 1.09
CA PHE A 377 17.44 17.79 1.59
C PHE A 377 18.74 18.59 1.77
N PRO A 378 18.90 19.75 1.12
CA PRO A 378 19.97 20.65 1.48
C PRO A 378 19.82 20.92 2.98
N THR A 379 20.93 20.91 3.73
CA THR A 379 20.92 21.26 5.14
C THR A 379 20.32 22.66 5.27
N LEU A 380 19.04 22.72 5.63
CA LEU A 380 18.38 23.96 5.98
C LEU A 380 19.04 24.39 7.29
N ASP A 381 19.91 25.41 7.22
CA ASP A 381 20.12 26.26 8.37
C ASP A 381 18.74 26.62 8.91
N ALA A 382 18.53 26.45 10.22
CA ALA A 382 17.23 26.39 10.89
C ALA A 382 16.35 27.67 10.82
N ALA A 383 16.62 28.57 9.87
CA ALA A 383 16.00 29.89 9.73
C ALA A 383 15.05 30.05 8.53
N ALA A 384 14.84 29.03 7.69
CA ALA A 384 14.03 29.20 6.47
C ALA A 384 13.10 28.00 6.18
N VAL A 385 12.14 27.75 7.05
CA VAL A 385 10.92 27.01 6.66
C VAL A 385 9.78 28.03 6.60
N PRO A 386 9.25 28.38 5.41
CA PRO A 386 7.99 29.08 5.34
C PRO A 386 6.91 28.13 5.87
N ALA A 387 6.16 28.56 6.88
CA ALA A 387 4.98 27.83 7.32
C ALA A 387 4.01 27.67 6.14
N PRO A 388 3.40 26.49 5.93
CA PRO A 388 2.32 26.38 4.96
C PRO A 388 1.20 27.33 5.38
N ALA A 389 0.74 28.16 4.44
CA ALA A 389 -0.35 29.08 4.68
C ALA A 389 -1.58 28.29 5.18
N ALA A 390 -2.13 28.70 6.32
CA ALA A 390 -3.39 28.17 6.81
C ALA A 390 -4.45 28.32 5.71
N ALA A 391 -5.19 27.24 5.44
CA ALA A 391 -6.31 27.28 4.51
C ALA A 391 -7.25 28.42 4.93
N PRO A 392 -7.73 29.26 4.00
CA PRO A 392 -8.65 30.33 4.33
C PRO A 392 -9.96 29.71 4.84
N THR A 393 -10.29 30.01 6.10
CA THR A 393 -11.60 29.75 6.68
C THR A 393 -12.63 30.58 5.92
N THR A 394 -13.24 30.00 4.88
CA THR A 394 -14.38 30.62 4.21
C THR A 394 -15.63 30.28 5.02
N ALA A 395 -16.17 31.28 5.70
CA ALA A 395 -17.52 31.23 6.24
C ALA A 395 -18.53 30.97 5.11
N PRO A 396 -19.63 30.24 5.35
CA PRO A 396 -20.62 29.98 4.32
C PRO A 396 -21.26 31.30 3.87
N ALA A 397 -21.18 31.59 2.57
CA ALA A 397 -21.87 32.73 1.98
C ALA A 397 -23.39 32.51 2.00
N PRO A 398 -24.20 33.57 2.17
CA PRO A 398 -25.65 33.45 2.27
C PRO A 398 -26.26 33.02 0.93
N VAL A 399 -27.20 32.08 1.01
CA VAL A 399 -28.01 31.60 -0.11
C VAL A 399 -28.86 32.74 -0.65
N LEU A 400 -28.62 33.14 -1.90
CA LEU A 400 -29.49 34.04 -2.64
C LEU A 400 -30.47 33.20 -3.46
N ASP A 401 -31.72 33.23 -3.03
CA ASP A 401 -32.86 32.53 -3.62
C ASP A 401 -33.24 33.22 -4.94
N THR A 402 -33.12 32.52 -6.08
CA THR A 402 -33.78 32.91 -7.34
C THR A 402 -34.29 31.67 -8.09
N PRO A 403 -35.53 31.71 -8.61
CA PRO A 403 -36.19 30.53 -9.14
C PRO A 403 -35.71 30.16 -10.54
N SER A 404 -35.62 28.84 -10.76
CA SER A 404 -35.28 28.20 -12.03
C SER A 404 -36.22 28.59 -13.16
N GLN A 405 -35.65 28.98 -14.31
CA GLN A 405 -36.32 28.90 -15.60
C GLN A 405 -35.58 27.89 -16.48
N VAL A 406 -36.28 26.82 -16.83
CA VAL A 406 -35.86 25.80 -17.80
C VAL A 406 -36.09 26.36 -19.21
N PRO A 407 -35.09 26.40 -20.11
CA PRO A 407 -35.34 26.72 -21.50
C PRO A 407 -35.86 25.48 -22.26
N PRO A 408 -36.72 25.66 -23.28
CA PRO A 408 -37.36 24.56 -23.98
C PRO A 408 -36.43 23.89 -24.99
N VAL A 409 -36.60 22.58 -25.14
CA VAL A 409 -35.97 21.72 -26.15
C VAL A 409 -36.54 22.06 -27.53
N VAL A 410 -35.68 22.29 -28.53
CA VAL A 410 -36.04 22.42 -29.95
C VAL A 410 -35.37 21.29 -30.75
N PRO A 411 -36.06 20.66 -31.73
CA PRO A 411 -35.59 19.45 -32.39
C PRO A 411 -34.58 19.72 -33.51
N VAL A 412 -33.76 18.70 -33.76
CA VAL A 412 -32.70 18.64 -34.77
C VAL A 412 -33.29 18.42 -36.17
N ASP A 413 -33.00 19.31 -37.12
CA ASP A 413 -32.82 18.90 -38.52
C ASP A 413 -32.03 19.92 -39.39
N ALA A 414 -31.41 19.36 -40.41
CA ALA A 414 -30.81 19.96 -41.62
C ALA A 414 -29.43 20.66 -41.55
N ALA A 415 -28.57 20.18 -42.46
CA ALA A 415 -27.19 20.56 -42.71
C ALA A 415 -26.98 22.01 -43.14
N GLN A 416 -25.91 22.62 -42.65
CA GLN A 416 -25.21 23.73 -43.33
C GLN A 416 -23.74 23.79 -42.90
N GLN A 417 -22.86 23.79 -43.90
CA GLN A 417 -21.42 24.01 -43.78
C GLN A 417 -21.15 25.41 -43.23
N VAL A 418 -20.32 25.52 -42.19
CA VAL A 418 -19.70 26.77 -41.78
C VAL A 418 -18.22 26.50 -41.52
N THR A 419 -17.40 26.98 -42.43
CA THR A 419 -15.96 27.23 -42.24
C THR A 419 -15.77 28.30 -41.15
N ALA A 420 -15.00 27.99 -40.11
CA ALA A 420 -14.59 28.96 -39.10
C ALA A 420 -13.07 28.88 -38.90
N GLU A 421 -12.44 30.05 -38.99
CA GLU A 421 -11.01 30.31 -38.92
C GLU A 421 -10.41 30.04 -37.54
N ILE A 422 -9.14 29.63 -37.53
CA ILE A 422 -8.31 29.41 -36.35
C ILE A 422 -7.78 30.77 -35.86
N PRO A 423 -7.96 31.17 -34.58
CA PRO A 423 -7.31 32.37 -34.05
C PRO A 423 -5.83 32.12 -33.79
N GLN A 424 -4.97 33.04 -34.27
CA GLN A 424 -3.52 33.02 -34.05
C GLN A 424 -3.15 33.26 -32.58
N ILE A 425 -2.21 32.45 -32.07
CA ILE A 425 -1.57 32.60 -30.77
C ILE A 425 -0.41 33.62 -30.91
N PRO A 426 -0.20 34.56 -29.97
CA PRO A 426 0.92 35.50 -30.04
C PRO A 426 2.26 34.81 -29.73
N GLN A 427 3.26 35.04 -30.59
CA GLN A 427 4.65 34.62 -30.38
C GLN A 427 5.30 35.41 -29.21
N PHE A 428 5.89 34.69 -28.27
CA PHE A 428 6.83 35.22 -27.28
C PHE A 428 8.26 34.88 -27.72
N ASP A 429 9.02 35.90 -28.10
CA ASP A 429 10.44 35.80 -28.41
C ASP A 429 11.28 35.85 -27.12
N GLY A 430 12.15 34.86 -26.95
CA GLY A 430 13.30 34.98 -26.06
C GLY A 430 13.63 33.73 -25.27
N PHE A 431 14.25 32.73 -25.91
CA PHE A 431 15.33 31.91 -25.34
C PHE A 431 16.08 31.22 -26.49
N SER A 432 17.35 31.57 -26.67
CA SER A 432 18.22 30.99 -27.71
C SER A 432 18.78 29.65 -27.21
N ALA A 433 18.41 28.54 -27.86
CA ALA A 433 18.99 27.22 -27.61
C ALA A 433 20.38 27.10 -28.28
N PRO A 434 21.34 26.35 -27.70
CA PRO A 434 22.65 26.16 -28.31
C PRO A 434 22.59 25.23 -29.52
N ALA A 435 23.44 25.50 -30.51
CA ALA A 435 23.50 24.82 -31.80
C ALA A 435 23.84 23.32 -31.68
N VAL A 436 23.00 22.48 -32.29
CA VAL A 436 23.25 21.06 -32.53
C VAL A 436 24.12 20.94 -33.79
N GLN A 437 25.30 20.30 -33.65
CA GLN A 437 26.15 19.99 -34.80
C GLN A 437 25.59 18.79 -35.58
N PRO A 438 25.68 18.77 -36.92
CA PRO A 438 25.19 17.65 -37.74
C PRO A 438 26.09 16.42 -37.60
N VAL A 439 25.46 15.26 -37.40
CA VAL A 439 26.09 13.93 -37.45
C VAL A 439 26.37 13.56 -38.92
N PRO A 440 27.54 12.99 -39.26
CA PRO A 440 27.85 12.62 -40.64
C PRO A 440 27.09 11.36 -41.10
N GLU A 441 26.61 11.39 -42.35
CA GLU A 441 25.91 10.30 -43.05
C GLU A 441 26.74 9.01 -43.13
N ILE A 442 26.11 7.88 -42.80
CA ILE A 442 26.64 6.53 -43.03
C ILE A 442 26.18 6.08 -44.42
N PRO A 443 27.08 5.60 -45.30
CA PRO A 443 26.70 5.21 -46.66
C PRO A 443 25.84 3.95 -46.67
N HIS A 444 24.72 4.03 -47.39
CA HIS A 444 23.85 2.91 -47.71
C HIS A 444 24.59 1.85 -48.54
N THR A 445 24.71 0.63 -48.02
CA THR A 445 25.05 -0.56 -48.79
C THR A 445 23.78 -1.32 -49.15
N THR A 446 23.51 -1.38 -50.45
CA THR A 446 22.43 -2.15 -51.07
C THR A 446 22.67 -3.66 -50.90
N PRO A 447 21.69 -4.48 -50.47
CA PRO A 447 21.82 -5.93 -50.57
C PRO A 447 21.54 -6.38 -52.01
N ALA A 448 22.43 -7.20 -52.57
CA ALA A 448 22.29 -7.89 -53.84
C ALA A 448 21.23 -9.03 -53.73
N PRO A 449 20.59 -9.44 -54.86
CA PRO A 449 19.43 -10.33 -54.83
C PRO A 449 19.78 -11.78 -54.49
N LEU A 450 18.89 -12.42 -53.74
CA LEU A 450 18.91 -13.86 -53.44
C LEU A 450 18.73 -14.67 -54.72
N VAL A 451 19.66 -15.60 -54.96
CA VAL A 451 19.59 -16.63 -56.00
C VAL A 451 19.20 -17.94 -55.33
N ASP A 452 18.07 -18.51 -55.76
CA ASP A 452 17.65 -19.87 -55.46
C ASP A 452 18.73 -20.88 -55.87
N ASN A 453 19.14 -21.74 -54.94
CA ASN A 453 19.78 -23.01 -55.27
C ASN A 453 19.30 -24.07 -54.28
N ALA A 454 18.33 -24.84 -54.74
CA ALA A 454 17.97 -26.13 -54.17
C ALA A 454 19.13 -27.12 -54.37
N ILE A 455 19.59 -27.72 -53.28
CA ILE A 455 20.41 -28.93 -53.32
C ILE A 455 19.70 -29.97 -52.46
N GLU A 456 19.04 -30.91 -53.14
CA GLU A 456 18.56 -32.16 -52.60
C GLU A 456 19.75 -33.01 -52.11
N GLN A 457 19.64 -33.57 -50.90
CA GLN A 457 20.41 -34.76 -50.52
C GLN A 457 19.45 -35.87 -50.05
N PRO A 458 19.70 -37.13 -50.44
CA PRO A 458 18.76 -38.22 -50.25
C PRO A 458 18.85 -38.82 -48.84
N VAL A 459 17.69 -38.98 -48.19
CA VAL A 459 17.52 -39.75 -46.96
C VAL A 459 17.35 -41.23 -47.33
N GLN A 460 18.24 -42.10 -46.84
CA GLN A 460 18.10 -43.55 -46.97
C GLN A 460 17.11 -44.12 -45.94
N PRO A 461 16.39 -45.22 -46.28
CA PRO A 461 15.33 -45.76 -45.43
C PRO A 461 15.85 -46.68 -44.32
N VAL A 462 15.30 -46.51 -43.12
CA VAL A 462 15.45 -47.44 -41.98
C VAL A 462 14.44 -48.58 -42.14
N PRO A 463 14.80 -49.87 -41.97
CA PRO A 463 13.86 -50.97 -42.13
C PRO A 463 13.03 -51.21 -40.87
N SER A 464 11.75 -51.42 -41.12
CA SER A 464 10.68 -51.86 -40.21
C SER A 464 10.84 -53.33 -39.79
N ALA A 465 10.64 -53.62 -38.50
CA ALA A 465 10.38 -54.97 -37.98
C ALA A 465 9.19 -54.95 -37.01
N GLN A 466 8.18 -55.80 -37.28
CA GLN A 466 7.14 -56.21 -36.32
C GLN A 466 7.42 -57.65 -35.81
N PRO A 467 6.55 -58.31 -35.01
CA PRO A 467 6.69 -58.44 -33.56
C PRO A 467 6.88 -59.90 -33.11
N GLY A 468 7.51 -60.14 -31.95
CA GLY A 468 7.72 -61.50 -31.45
C GLY A 468 8.08 -61.57 -29.96
N GLN A 469 7.11 -62.03 -29.19
CA GLN A 469 7.03 -62.53 -27.81
C GLN A 469 8.29 -62.85 -26.98
N SER A 470 8.07 -62.63 -25.66
CA SER A 470 8.48 -63.43 -24.49
C SER A 470 9.77 -63.06 -23.73
N GLY A 471 9.61 -62.83 -22.42
CA GLY A 471 10.68 -62.84 -21.42
C GLY A 471 10.59 -61.70 -20.40
N GLU A 472 9.82 -61.90 -19.31
CA GLU A 472 9.99 -61.12 -18.07
C GLU A 472 11.42 -61.26 -17.54
N PRO A 473 11.95 -60.21 -16.89
CA PRO A 473 12.14 -60.38 -15.45
C PRO A 473 11.68 -59.16 -14.63
N THR A 474 11.11 -59.49 -13.48
CA THR A 474 10.82 -58.70 -12.29
C THR A 474 11.86 -57.61 -11.97
N ALA A 475 11.39 -56.38 -11.80
CA ALA A 475 12.09 -55.32 -11.08
C ALA A 475 11.15 -54.71 -10.03
N GLU A 476 11.64 -54.72 -8.79
CA GLU A 476 10.95 -54.37 -7.55
C GLU A 476 10.50 -52.91 -7.47
N VAL A 477 9.31 -52.74 -6.90
CA VAL A 477 8.76 -51.49 -6.39
C VAL A 477 9.45 -51.18 -5.05
N PRO A 478 10.05 -49.99 -4.85
CA PRO A 478 10.53 -49.62 -3.52
C PRO A 478 9.33 -49.24 -2.64
N GLN A 479 9.12 -50.07 -1.61
CA GLN A 479 8.14 -49.87 -0.54
C GLN A 479 8.46 -48.63 0.30
N ALA A 480 7.39 -47.92 0.65
CA ALA A 480 7.39 -46.81 1.59
C ALA A 480 7.87 -47.26 2.99
N ALA A 481 8.76 -46.45 3.59
CA ALA A 481 9.21 -46.63 4.96
C ALA A 481 8.13 -46.20 5.98
N PRO A 482 8.03 -46.85 7.14
CA PRO A 482 6.95 -46.63 8.10
C PRO A 482 7.20 -45.40 8.99
N VAL A 483 6.12 -44.68 9.26
CA VAL A 483 6.01 -43.56 10.21
C VAL A 483 6.11 -44.09 11.65
N PRO A 484 6.94 -43.52 12.54
CA PRO A 484 6.89 -43.86 13.96
C PRO A 484 5.74 -43.10 14.66
N ASN A 485 4.87 -43.89 15.27
CA ASN A 485 3.75 -43.50 16.11
C ASN A 485 4.30 -42.89 17.43
N MET A 486 4.05 -41.60 17.67
CA MET A 486 4.16 -40.99 19.00
C MET A 486 2.80 -40.43 19.41
N SER A 487 2.09 -41.23 20.18
CA SER A 487 0.94 -40.81 20.98
C SER A 487 1.34 -40.98 22.44
N GLN A 488 1.47 -39.88 23.17
CA GLN A 488 1.22 -39.79 24.61
C GLN A 488 1.27 -38.32 25.05
N ALA A 489 0.08 -37.77 25.30
CA ALA A 489 -0.11 -36.53 26.03
C ALA A 489 -0.02 -36.80 27.54
N PRO A 490 0.56 -35.90 28.36
CA PRO A 490 0.40 -35.93 29.81
C PRO A 490 -0.90 -35.23 30.25
N PRO A 491 -1.56 -35.68 31.32
CA PRO A 491 -2.87 -35.18 31.71
C PRO A 491 -2.79 -33.88 32.53
N ALA A 492 -3.87 -33.10 32.41
CA ALA A 492 -4.21 -31.97 33.26
C ALA A 492 -4.48 -32.41 34.71
N GLN A 493 -4.03 -31.61 35.67
CA GLN A 493 -4.48 -31.67 37.06
C GLN A 493 -5.32 -30.42 37.36
N GLN A 494 -6.57 -30.65 37.75
CA GLN A 494 -7.46 -29.70 38.42
C GLN A 494 -7.58 -30.05 39.90
N GLU A 495 -7.91 -29.02 40.66
CA GLU A 495 -7.84 -28.82 42.11
C GLU A 495 -8.76 -29.71 42.97
N ASP A 496 -8.29 -30.00 44.19
CA ASP A 496 -9.05 -30.01 45.46
C ASP A 496 -7.96 -30.03 46.59
N GLY A 497 -7.92 -29.21 47.64
CA GLY A 497 -8.96 -28.85 48.59
C GLY A 497 -8.51 -29.35 49.99
N SER A 498 -8.31 -28.44 50.97
CA SER A 498 -7.96 -28.66 52.40
C SER A 498 -6.53 -29.20 52.70
N THR A 499 -5.73 -28.71 53.65
CA THR A 499 -5.99 -28.24 55.02
C THR A 499 -4.74 -27.50 55.55
N GLN A 500 -4.94 -26.42 56.32
CA GLN A 500 -3.93 -25.78 57.20
C GLN A 500 -3.52 -26.75 58.35
N PRO A 501 -2.35 -26.60 59.03
CA PRO A 501 -2.11 -25.46 59.93
C PRO A 501 -0.66 -24.95 60.12
N MET A 502 -0.61 -23.69 60.58
CA MET A 502 0.24 -23.07 61.62
C MET A 502 1.78 -23.30 61.70
N GLN A 503 2.46 -22.15 61.87
CA GLN A 503 3.60 -21.87 62.77
C GLN A 503 4.92 -22.59 62.41
N THR A 504 6.11 -21.99 62.43
CA THR A 504 6.69 -20.88 63.21
C THR A 504 8.07 -20.58 62.60
N ASP A 505 8.53 -19.33 62.74
CA ASP A 505 9.92 -18.87 62.93
C ASP A 505 11.09 -19.66 62.33
N GLN A 506 11.80 -19.06 61.36
CA GLN A 506 13.12 -18.43 61.56
C GLN A 506 13.61 -17.74 60.29
#